data_AF-A0A6P0T1A0-F1
#
_entry.id   AF-A0A6P0T1A0-F1
#
_cell.length_a   1.000
_cell.length_b   1.000
_cell.length_c   1.000
_cell.angle_alpha   90.00
_cell.angle_beta   90.00
_cell.angle_gamma   90.00
#
_symmetry.space_group_name_H-M   'P 1'
#
loop_
_entity.id
_entity.type
_entity.pdbx_description
1 polymer ?
#
loop_
_entity_poly.entity_id
_entity_poly.type
_entity_poly.pdbx_seq_one_letter_code
_entity_poly.pdbx_strand_id
1 'polypeptide(L)'
;MKKTVTAESGFLLGHILSMAFGLAGILLVLPNTEFITHLTQFGQTALVWSMAGGGAAYILLGTIAVSIYAYRVCGAWHWLGFMLPAIALSLGSELLGTSTG
;
A
#
# COMPACT_ATOMS: atom_id res chain seq x y z
N MET A 1 8.32 22.45 7.02
CA MET A 1 9.16 21.88 5.92
C MET A 1 9.98 20.67 6.36
N LYS A 2 10.84 20.74 7.39
CA LYS A 2 11.63 19.55 7.81
C LYS A 2 10.77 18.36 8.26
N LYS A 3 9.73 18.61 9.06
CA LYS A 3 8.80 17.57 9.56
C LYS A 3 8.01 16.88 8.44
N THR A 4 7.60 17.62 7.41
CA THR A 4 6.84 17.07 6.28
C THR A 4 7.70 16.17 5.39
N VAL A 5 8.98 16.51 5.20
CA VAL A 5 9.95 15.64 4.50
C VAL A 5 10.17 14.34 5.26
N THR A 6 10.30 14.40 6.58
CA THR A 6 10.49 13.20 7.42
C THR A 6 9.25 12.29 7.38
N ALA A 7 8.05 12.87 7.47
CA ALA A 7 6.81 12.11 7.36
C ALA A 7 6.67 11.44 5.97
N GLU A 8 6.87 12.20 4.90
CA GLU A 8 6.88 11.70 3.52
C GLU A 8 7.83 10.52 3.34
N SER A 9 9.07 10.64 3.85
CA SER A 9 10.08 9.58 3.77
C SER A 9 9.69 8.33 4.56
N GLY A 10 9.07 8.50 5.74
CA GLY A 10 8.56 7.40 6.55
C GLY A 10 7.44 6.63 5.86
N PHE A 11 6.47 7.34 5.27
CA PHE A 11 5.39 6.73 4.50
C PHE A 11 5.91 6.04 3.24
N LEU A 12 6.87 6.64 2.53
CA LEU A 12 7.49 6.02 1.36
C LEU A 12 8.26 4.74 1.75
N LEU A 13 9.02 4.78 2.83
CA LEU A 13 9.73 3.60 3.31
C LEU A 13 8.74 2.50 3.71
N GLY A 14 7.67 2.84 4.43
CA GLY A 14 6.60 1.90 4.78
C GLY A 14 5.94 1.29 3.55
N HIS A 15 5.65 2.09 2.52
CA HIS A 15 5.13 1.63 1.24
C HIS A 15 6.07 0.61 0.58
N ILE A 16 7.36 0.92 0.47
CA ILE A 16 8.36 0.05 -0.15
C ILE A 16 8.50 -1.26 0.63
N LEU A 17 8.59 -1.20 1.96
CA LEU A 17 8.71 -2.39 2.80
C LEU A 17 7.47 -3.28 2.71
N SER A 18 6.28 -2.68 2.76
CA SER A 18 5.01 -3.41 2.62
C SER A 18 4.88 -4.05 1.23
N MET A 19 5.25 -3.32 0.17
CA MET A 19 5.26 -3.83 -1.20
C MET A 19 6.25 -4.99 -1.36
N ALA A 20 7.48 -4.86 -0.84
CA ALA A 20 8.48 -5.91 -0.90
C ALA A 20 8.02 -7.17 -0.13
N PHE A 21 7.40 -6.99 1.03
CA PHE A 21 6.83 -8.08 1.81
C PHE A 21 5.68 -8.79 1.06
N GLY A 22 4.72 -8.04 0.50
CA GLY A 22 3.64 -8.60 -0.29
C GLY A 22 4.14 -9.34 -1.54
N LEU A 23 5.14 -8.78 -2.22
CA LEU A 23 5.77 -9.41 -3.38
C LEU A 23 6.49 -10.71 -3.00
N ALA A 24 7.22 -10.73 -1.88
CA ALA A 24 7.82 -11.95 -1.35
C ALA A 24 6.74 -13.01 -1.03
N GLY A 25 5.61 -12.60 -0.46
CA GLY A 25 4.46 -13.48 -0.23
C GLY A 25 3.95 -14.13 -1.53
N ILE A 26 3.77 -13.35 -2.59
CA ILE A 26 3.22 -13.84 -3.86
C ILE A 26 4.24 -14.65 -4.67
N LEU A 27 5.51 -14.23 -4.72
CA LEU A 27 6.52 -14.87 -5.56
C LEU A 27 7.21 -16.04 -4.88
N LEU A 28 7.39 -16.01 -3.56
CA LEU A 28 8.20 -17.00 -2.83
C LEU A 28 7.34 -17.90 -1.95
N VAL A 29 6.29 -17.38 -1.30
CA VAL A 29 5.52 -18.17 -0.33
C VAL A 29 4.37 -18.93 -0.99
N LEU A 30 3.45 -18.22 -1.64
CA LEU A 30 2.25 -18.82 -2.24
C LEU A 30 2.52 -19.93 -3.26
N PRO A 31 3.57 -19.86 -4.12
CA PRO A 31 3.84 -20.91 -5.10
C PRO A 31 4.46 -22.17 -4.47
N ASN A 32 5.02 -22.07 -3.26
CA ASN A 32 5.78 -23.14 -2.61
C ASN A 32 5.01 -23.66 -1.39
N THR A 33 4.12 -24.63 -1.61
CA THR A 33 3.24 -25.19 -0.55
C THR A 33 4.03 -25.84 0.60
N GLU A 34 5.19 -26.43 0.32
CA GLU A 34 6.11 -26.96 1.34
C GLU A 34 6.59 -25.86 2.29
N PHE A 35 6.89 -24.66 1.77
CA PHE A 35 7.30 -23.52 2.58
C PHE A 35 6.18 -23.11 3.55
N ILE A 36 4.93 -23.10 3.09
CA ILE A 36 3.75 -22.79 3.91
C ILE A 36 3.62 -23.78 5.08
N THR A 37 3.84 -25.07 4.84
CA THR A 37 3.76 -26.10 5.88
C THR A 37 4.87 -26.02 6.93
N HIS A 38 6.00 -25.39 6.60
CA HIS A 38 7.11 -25.16 7.53
C HIS A 38 7.11 -23.78 8.18
N LEU A 39 6.13 -22.92 7.87
CA LEU A 39 6.01 -21.63 8.53
C LEU A 39 5.74 -21.78 10.02
N THR A 40 6.48 -21.01 10.81
CA THR A 40 6.18 -20.81 12.24
C THR A 40 4.79 -20.19 12.41
N GLN A 41 4.20 -20.32 13.60
CA GLN A 41 2.91 -19.71 13.92
C GLN A 41 2.87 -18.21 13.62
N PHE A 42 3.99 -17.51 13.87
CA PHE A 42 4.16 -16.11 13.51
C PHE A 42 4.08 -15.89 11.99
N GLY A 43 4.80 -16.70 11.20
CA GLY A 43 4.80 -16.61 9.74
C GLY A 43 3.43 -16.86 9.13
N GLN A 44 2.68 -17.83 9.66
CA GLN A 44 1.30 -18.10 9.24
C GLN A 44 0.38 -16.91 9.54
N THR A 45 0.50 -16.32 10.74
CA THR A 45 -0.29 -15.14 11.12
C THR A 45 0.04 -13.93 10.26
N ALA A 46 1.33 -13.69 10.02
CA ALA A 46 1.80 -12.62 9.14
C ALA A 46 1.29 -12.78 7.70
N LEU A 47 1.28 -14.01 7.17
CA LEU A 47 0.74 -14.31 5.85
C LEU A 47 -0.76 -14.02 5.78
N VAL A 48 -1.54 -14.47 6.75
CA VAL A 48 -3.00 -14.20 6.81
C VAL A 48 -3.28 -12.70 6.88
N TRP A 49 -2.56 -11.97 7.73
CA TRP A 49 -2.69 -10.50 7.82
C TRP A 49 -2.32 -9.81 6.51
N SER A 50 -1.23 -10.27 5.86
CA SER A 50 -0.81 -9.77 4.56
C SER A 50 -1.89 -9.94 3.50
N MET A 51 -2.54 -11.11 3.46
CA MET A 51 -3.58 -11.40 2.47
C MET A 51 -4.86 -10.62 2.75
N ALA A 52 -5.19 -10.38 4.02
CA ALA A 52 -6.40 -9.65 4.41
C ALA A 52 -6.32 -8.14 4.15
N GLY A 53 -5.15 -7.53 4.35
CA GLY A 53 -5.04 -6.05 4.31
C GLY A 53 -3.72 -5.49 3.82
N GLY A 54 -2.72 -6.33 3.49
CA GLY A 54 -1.41 -5.88 3.02
C GLY A 54 -1.50 -5.06 1.73
N GLY A 55 -2.39 -5.46 0.83
CA GLY A 55 -2.71 -4.73 -0.41
C GLY A 55 -3.17 -3.30 -0.14
N ALA A 56 -4.18 -3.12 0.71
CA ALA A 56 -4.66 -1.80 1.07
C ALA A 56 -3.59 -0.96 1.81
N ALA A 57 -2.85 -1.59 2.72
CA ALA A 57 -1.83 -0.92 3.51
C ALA A 57 -0.73 -0.28 2.64
N TYR A 58 -0.15 -1.02 1.69
CA TYR A 58 0.91 -0.44 0.84
C TYR A 58 0.38 0.68 -0.05
N ILE A 59 -0.84 0.55 -0.60
CA ILE A 59 -1.48 1.59 -1.42
C ILE A 59 -1.69 2.87 -0.61
N LEU A 60 -2.22 2.77 0.62
CA LEU A 60 -2.45 3.94 1.49
C LEU A 60 -1.14 4.63 1.86
N LEU A 61 -0.10 3.88 2.23
CA LEU A 61 1.21 4.43 2.56
C LEU A 61 1.81 5.20 1.36
N GLY A 62 1.74 4.63 0.16
CA GLY A 62 2.21 5.28 -1.06
C GLY A 62 1.39 6.52 -1.41
N THR A 63 0.07 6.43 -1.29
CA THR A 63 -0.85 7.55 -1.54
C THR A 63 -0.56 8.72 -0.59
N ILE A 64 -0.32 8.45 0.69
CA ILE A 64 0.02 9.50 1.67
C ILE A 64 1.37 10.14 1.34
N ALA A 65 2.39 9.33 1.01
CA ALA A 65 3.71 9.84 0.64
C ALA A 65 3.63 10.77 -0.59
N VAL A 66 2.97 10.31 -1.66
CA VAL A 66 2.78 11.09 -2.89
C VAL A 66 1.93 12.33 -2.65
N SER A 67 0.89 12.22 -1.81
CA SER A 67 0.02 13.34 -1.45
C SER A 67 0.79 14.46 -0.74
N ILE A 68 1.66 14.11 0.22
CA ILE A 68 2.51 15.09 0.92
C ILE A 68 3.49 15.74 -0.06
N TYR A 69 4.12 14.96 -0.94
CA TYR A 69 5.04 15.46 -1.96
C TYR A 69 4.33 16.43 -2.93
N ALA A 70 3.24 15.99 -3.53
CA ALA A 70 2.49 16.76 -4.53
C ALA A 70 1.90 18.05 -3.97
N TYR A 71 1.40 18.02 -2.73
CA TYR A 71 0.93 19.24 -2.05
C TYR A 71 2.05 20.28 -1.91
N ARG A 72 3.27 19.83 -1.57
CA ARG A 72 4.43 20.71 -1.38
C ARG A 72 4.99 21.26 -2.69
N VAL A 73 4.98 20.46 -3.76
CA VAL A 73 5.64 20.80 -5.03
C VAL A 73 4.68 21.50 -5.99
N CYS A 74 3.44 21.02 -6.09
CA CYS A 74 2.48 21.46 -7.11
C CYS A 74 1.42 22.45 -6.56
N GLY A 75 1.33 22.58 -5.24
CA GLY A 75 0.33 23.40 -4.56
C GLY A 75 -1.06 22.75 -4.49
N ALA A 76 -1.94 23.31 -3.67
CA ALA A 76 -3.22 22.70 -3.31
C ALA A 76 -4.16 22.48 -4.50
N TRP A 77 -4.16 23.38 -5.49
CA TRP A 77 -5.06 23.30 -6.64
C TRP A 77 -4.77 22.10 -7.54
N HIS A 78 -3.51 21.96 -8.00
CA HIS A 78 -3.09 20.83 -8.82
C HIS A 78 -3.16 19.51 -8.05
N TRP A 79 -2.84 19.55 -6.76
CA TRP A 79 -2.96 18.40 -5.88
C TRP A 79 -4.41 17.89 -5.78
N LEU A 80 -5.39 18.76 -5.46
CA LEU A 80 -6.80 18.36 -5.39
C LEU A 80 -7.35 17.92 -6.75
N GLY A 81 -7.02 18.67 -7.80
CA GLY A 81 -7.47 18.37 -9.17
C GLY A 81 -7.01 17.01 -9.68
N PHE A 82 -5.88 16.49 -9.18
CA PHE A 82 -5.39 15.16 -9.50
C PHE A 82 -5.86 14.09 -8.51
N MET A 83 -5.72 14.33 -7.21
CA MET A 83 -5.94 13.30 -6.18
C MET A 83 -7.40 12.89 -6.06
N LEU A 84 -8.34 13.83 -6.17
CA LEU A 84 -9.76 13.52 -6.04
C LEU A 84 -10.25 12.58 -7.16
N PRO A 85 -10.02 12.91 -8.46
CA PRO A 85 -10.37 11.97 -9.54
C PRO A 85 -9.62 10.65 -9.44
N ALA A 86 -8.33 10.67 -9.11
CA ALA A 86 -7.52 9.44 -9.03
C ALA A 86 -8.02 8.49 -7.95
N ILE A 87 -8.33 8.99 -6.75
CA ILE A 87 -8.87 8.18 -5.66
C ILE A 87 -10.27 7.69 -6.00
N ALA A 88 -11.14 8.55 -6.54
CA ALA A 88 -12.49 8.17 -6.92
C ALA A 88 -12.51 7.05 -7.98
N LEU A 89 -11.66 7.17 -9.01
CA LEU A 89 -11.51 6.14 -10.03
C LEU A 89 -10.92 4.86 -9.44
N SER A 90 -9.82 4.94 -8.70
CA SER A 90 -9.16 3.76 -8.14
C SER A 90 -10.06 3.00 -7.17
N LEU A 91 -10.69 3.69 -6.22
CA LEU A 91 -11.57 3.07 -5.24
C LEU A 91 -12.89 2.60 -5.88
N GLY A 92 -13.45 3.40 -6.79
CA GLY A 92 -14.64 3.02 -7.53
C GLY A 92 -14.42 1.76 -8.36
N SER A 93 -13.29 1.65 -9.07
CA SER A 93 -12.93 0.44 -9.82
C SER A 93 -12.73 -0.78 -8.91
N GLU A 94 -12.09 -0.61 -7.77
CA GLU A 94 -11.92 -1.70 -6.79
C GLU A 94 -13.28 -2.19 -6.29
N LEU A 95 -14.12 -1.28 -5.77
CA LEU A 95 -15.42 -1.61 -5.19
C LEU A 95 -16.38 -2.26 -6.21
N LEU A 96 -16.40 -1.74 -7.44
CA LEU A 96 -17.17 -2.35 -8.53
C LEU A 96 -16.60 -3.71 -8.93
N GLY A 97 -15.27 -3.85 -8.97
CA GLY A 97 -14.59 -5.10 -9.32
C GLY A 97 -14.77 -6.21 -8.28
N THR A 98 -14.86 -5.85 -6.99
CA THR A 98 -15.07 -6.80 -5.88
C THR A 98 -16.54 -6.96 -5.50
N SER A 99 -17.45 -6.22 -6.13
CA SER A 99 -18.88 -6.18 -5.76
C SER A 99 -19.13 -5.81 -4.29
N THR A 100 -18.25 -4.98 -3.71
CA THR A 100 -18.33 -4.55 -2.30
C THR A 100 -18.82 -3.11 -2.13
N GLY A 101 -19.23 -2.43 -3.20
CA GLY A 101 -19.74 -1.05 -3.15
C GLY A 101 -20.93 -0.80 -4.06
#